data_AF-A0A426ZTM6-F1
#
_entry.id   AF-A0A426ZTM6-F1
#
_cell.length_a   1.000
_cell.length_b   1.000
_cell.length_c   1.000
_cell.angle_alpha   90.00
_cell.angle_beta   90.00
_cell.angle_gamma   90.00
#
_symmetry.space_group_name_H-M   'P 1'
#
loop_
_entity.id
_entity.type
_entity.pdbx_description
1 polymer ?
#
loop_
_entity_poly.entity_id
_entity_poly.type
_entity_poly.pdbx_seq_one_letter_code
_entity_poly.pdbx_strand_id
1 'polypeptide(L)'
;MAAPSRSRKKVQRKFKLRGFTLKVDALEETLAFLARFPDAEDEYLDLLIDDIDKQSLKSSILDREAIRRVVSLLLNADAAVDPSAASTSSRFPLRVIDAFVIPRFRYDPIKNVFYE
;
A
#
# COMPACT_ATOMS: atom_id res chain seq x y z
N MET A 1 3.03 -24.26 -2.30
CA MET A 1 2.81 -24.57 -0.86
C MET A 1 1.59 -23.79 -0.37
N ALA A 2 0.83 -24.38 0.56
CA ALA A 2 -0.50 -24.05 1.09
C ALA A 2 -0.75 -22.57 1.50
N ALA A 3 -1.96 -21.96 1.56
CA ALA A 3 -3.34 -22.39 1.34
C ALA A 3 -4.25 -21.16 1.06
N PRO A 4 -4.74 -20.92 -0.17
CA PRO A 4 -5.63 -19.78 -0.47
C PRO A 4 -7.02 -19.92 0.15
N SER A 5 -7.40 -21.10 0.65
CA SER A 5 -8.74 -21.38 1.21
C SER A 5 -8.87 -21.01 2.70
N ARG A 6 -7.78 -20.98 3.47
CA ARG A 6 -7.80 -20.55 4.89
C ARG A 6 -7.89 -19.04 5.02
N SER A 7 -7.14 -18.28 4.21
CA SER A 7 -7.15 -16.81 4.21
C SER A 7 -8.53 -16.27 3.80
N ARG A 8 -9.18 -16.85 2.79
CA ARG A 8 -10.55 -16.48 2.35
C ARG A 8 -11.59 -16.47 3.47
N LYS A 9 -11.67 -17.55 4.24
CA LYS A 9 -12.65 -17.66 5.35
C LYS A 9 -12.30 -16.74 6.51
N LYS A 10 -10.99 -16.53 6.78
CA LYS A 10 -10.52 -15.58 7.79
C LYS A 10 -10.91 -14.14 7.44
N VAL A 11 -10.62 -13.71 6.21
CA VAL A 11 -10.99 -12.40 5.66
C VAL A 11 -12.51 -12.20 5.82
N GLN A 12 -13.32 -13.12 5.29
CA GLN A 12 -14.78 -13.02 5.41
C GLN A 12 -15.27 -12.92 6.85
N ARG A 13 -14.67 -13.67 7.79
CA ARG A 13 -15.07 -13.66 9.19
C ARG A 13 -14.72 -12.33 9.87
N LYS A 14 -13.54 -11.78 9.59
CA LYS A 14 -13.07 -10.47 10.09
C LYS A 14 -13.93 -9.32 9.57
N PHE A 15 -14.25 -9.31 8.27
CA PHE A 15 -15.17 -8.32 7.69
C PHE A 15 -16.59 -8.45 8.24
N LYS A 16 -17.12 -9.68 8.40
CA LYS A 16 -18.43 -9.91 9.02
C LYS A 16 -18.52 -9.48 10.49
N LEU A 17 -17.45 -9.70 11.27
CA LEU A 17 -17.36 -9.27 12.68
C LEU A 17 -17.52 -7.75 12.84
N ARG A 18 -17.11 -6.97 11.84
CA ARG A 18 -17.24 -5.52 11.81
C ARG A 18 -18.53 -5.03 11.15
N GLY A 19 -19.43 -5.93 10.74
CA GLY A 19 -20.70 -5.57 10.13
C GLY A 19 -20.62 -5.21 8.64
N PHE A 20 -19.54 -5.59 7.95
CA PHE A 20 -19.40 -5.38 6.51
C PHE A 20 -19.78 -6.62 5.71
N THR A 21 -20.45 -6.41 4.58
CA THR A 21 -20.76 -7.45 3.59
C THR A 21 -19.81 -7.33 2.41
N LEU A 22 -18.93 -8.33 2.25
CA LEU A 22 -17.90 -8.36 1.22
C LEU A 22 -18.39 -9.07 -0.04
N LYS A 23 -18.36 -8.40 -1.20
CA LYS A 23 -18.61 -9.06 -2.50
C LYS A 23 -17.44 -9.99 -2.88
N VAL A 24 -17.69 -10.91 -3.82
CA VAL A 24 -16.66 -11.85 -4.30
C VAL A 24 -15.48 -11.11 -4.94
N ASP A 25 -15.76 -10.11 -5.77
CA ASP A 25 -14.72 -9.28 -6.42
C ASP A 25 -13.86 -8.51 -5.40
N ALA A 26 -14.50 -8.04 -4.34
CA ALA A 26 -13.85 -7.35 -3.22
C ALA A 26 -12.91 -8.29 -2.45
N LEU A 27 -13.35 -9.53 -2.24
CA LEU A 27 -12.58 -10.57 -1.59
C LEU A 27 -11.34 -10.94 -2.41
N GLU A 28 -11.46 -11.09 -3.72
CA GLU A 28 -10.32 -11.40 -4.60
C GLU A 28 -9.27 -10.30 -4.59
N GLU A 29 -9.68 -9.03 -4.66
CA GLU A 29 -8.77 -7.89 -4.60
C GLU A 29 -8.05 -7.82 -3.25
N THR A 30 -8.75 -8.11 -2.15
CA THR A 30 -8.16 -8.17 -0.80
C THR A 30 -7.10 -9.26 -0.72
N LEU A 31 -7.37 -10.45 -1.25
CA LEU A 31 -6.39 -11.53 -1.29
C LEU A 31 -5.18 -11.18 -2.16
N ALA A 32 -5.39 -10.52 -3.29
CA ALA A 32 -4.31 -10.07 -4.17
C ALA A 32 -3.41 -9.06 -3.46
N PHE A 33 -4.00 -8.18 -2.64
CA PHE A 33 -3.25 -7.25 -1.79
C PHE A 33 -2.46 -7.98 -0.70
N LEU A 34 -3.09 -8.89 0.04
CA LEU A 34 -2.44 -9.66 1.10
C LEU A 34 -1.32 -10.58 0.57
N ALA A 35 -1.48 -11.13 -0.63
CA ALA A 35 -0.45 -11.94 -1.28
C ALA A 35 0.86 -11.17 -1.54
N ARG A 36 0.81 -9.83 -1.51
CA ARG A 36 1.99 -8.96 -1.63
C ARG A 36 2.78 -8.86 -0.31
N PHE A 37 2.18 -9.24 0.82
CA PHE A 37 2.74 -9.15 2.17
C PHE A 37 2.54 -10.46 2.95
N PRO A 38 3.26 -11.54 2.60
CA PRO A 38 3.06 -12.86 3.21
C PRO A 38 3.43 -12.96 4.69
N ASP A 39 4.32 -12.09 5.20
CA ASP A 39 4.78 -12.13 6.59
C ASP A 39 3.84 -11.40 7.57
N ALA A 40 2.97 -10.51 7.08
CA ALA A 40 2.14 -9.64 7.92
C ALA A 40 0.68 -9.57 7.43
N GLU A 41 0.19 -10.65 6.80
CA GLU A 41 -1.16 -10.71 6.23
C GLU A 41 -2.25 -10.29 7.24
N ASP A 42 -2.18 -10.78 8.48
CA ASP A 42 -3.20 -10.50 9.50
C ASP A 42 -3.14 -9.03 9.98
N GLU A 43 -1.96 -8.39 10.07
CA GLU A 43 -1.81 -6.98 10.44
C GLU A 43 -2.29 -6.04 9.34
N TYR A 44 -1.91 -6.30 8.08
CA TYR A 44 -2.36 -5.51 6.93
C TYR A 44 -3.87 -5.68 6.68
N LEU A 45 -4.43 -6.84 6.99
CA LEU A 45 -5.87 -7.06 6.95
C LEU A 45 -6.60 -6.19 7.99
N ASP A 46 -6.14 -6.19 9.23
CA ASP A 46 -6.76 -5.40 10.29
C ASP A 46 -6.63 -3.89 9.99
N LEU A 47 -5.48 -3.43 9.47
CA LEU A 47 -5.28 -2.05 9.03
C LEU A 47 -6.25 -1.65 7.89
N LEU A 48 -6.42 -2.52 6.89
CA LEU A 48 -7.34 -2.29 5.78
C LEU A 48 -8.79 -2.16 6.28
N ILE A 49 -9.18 -2.99 7.24
CA ILE A 49 -10.52 -2.95 7.85
C ILE A 49 -10.72 -1.67 8.65
N ASP A 50 -9.73 -1.26 9.45
CA ASP A 50 -9.81 -0.03 10.26
C ASP A 50 -9.90 1.23 9.37
N ASP A 51 -9.18 1.28 8.25
CA ASP A 51 -9.28 2.41 7.32
C ASP A 51 -10.59 2.40 6.51
N ILE A 52 -11.14 1.23 6.21
CA ILE A 52 -12.49 1.09 5.66
C ILE A 52 -13.54 1.64 6.63
N ASP A 53 -13.38 1.38 7.94
CA ASP A 53 -14.27 1.87 8.99
C ASP A 53 -14.19 3.40 9.14
N LYS A 54 -12.96 3.95 9.11
CA LYS A 54 -12.71 5.41 9.11
C LYS A 54 -13.32 6.11 7.89
N GLN A 55 -13.38 5.44 6.74
CA GLN A 55 -13.91 6.01 5.51
C GLN A 55 -15.44 6.24 5.53
N SER A 56 -16.16 5.86 6.59
CA SER A 56 -17.60 6.15 6.73
C SER A 56 -18.34 5.82 5.42
N LEU A 57 -18.17 4.60 4.93
CA LEU A 57 -18.84 4.17 3.71
C LEU A 57 -20.35 4.28 3.92
N LYS A 58 -21.02 5.05 3.04
CA LYS A 58 -22.48 5.21 3.03
C LYS A 58 -23.23 3.87 2.87
N SER A 59 -22.52 2.79 2.54
CA SER A 59 -23.05 1.45 2.40
C SER A 59 -22.16 0.43 3.10
N SER A 60 -22.78 -0.43 3.93
CA SER A 60 -22.15 -1.60 4.57
C SER A 60 -21.76 -2.72 3.55
N ILE A 61 -22.05 -2.53 2.27
CA ILE A 61 -21.65 -3.40 1.16
C ILE A 61 -20.32 -2.89 0.58
N LEU A 62 -19.29 -3.75 0.62
CA LEU A 62 -17.96 -3.48 0.09
C LEU A 62 -17.83 -4.03 -1.34
N ASP A 63 -17.61 -3.10 -2.26
CA ASP A 63 -17.33 -3.37 -3.66
C ASP A 63 -15.82 -3.32 -3.93
N ARG A 64 -15.39 -3.91 -5.05
CA ARG A 64 -14.00 -3.92 -5.49
C ARG A 64 -13.39 -2.51 -5.51
N GLU A 65 -14.14 -1.53 -5.96
CA GLU A 65 -13.70 -0.14 -6.01
C GLU A 65 -13.44 0.46 -4.63
N ALA A 66 -14.25 0.13 -3.63
CA ALA A 66 -14.08 0.65 -2.27
C ALA A 66 -12.75 0.16 -1.68
N ILE A 67 -12.44 -1.12 -1.84
CA ILE A 67 -11.17 -1.71 -1.40
C ILE A 67 -10.01 -1.13 -2.21
N ARG A 68 -10.15 -1.02 -3.53
CA ARG A 68 -9.11 -0.42 -4.37
C ARG A 68 -8.82 1.02 -3.99
N ARG A 69 -9.82 1.80 -3.61
CA ARG A 69 -9.66 3.18 -3.11
C ARG A 69 -8.90 3.20 -1.79
N VAL A 70 -9.26 2.34 -0.83
CA VAL A 70 -8.55 2.27 0.47
C VAL A 70 -7.13 1.72 0.30
N VAL A 71 -6.92 0.70 -0.51
CA VAL A 71 -5.58 0.18 -0.86
C VAL A 71 -4.74 1.26 -1.55
N SER A 72 -5.32 2.02 -2.48
CA SER A 72 -4.62 3.15 -3.11
C SER A 72 -4.29 4.23 -2.08
N LEU A 73 -5.19 4.51 -1.12
CA LEU A 73 -4.93 5.44 -0.03
C LEU A 73 -3.84 4.94 0.91
N LEU A 74 -3.84 3.65 1.27
CA LEU A 74 -2.80 3.02 2.09
C LEU A 74 -1.43 3.12 1.40
N LEU A 75 -1.36 2.78 0.11
CA LEU A 75 -0.12 2.87 -0.67
C LEU A 75 0.32 4.32 -0.90
N ASN A 76 -0.61 5.25 -1.10
CA ASN A 76 -0.30 6.68 -1.25
C ASN A 76 0.06 7.33 0.09
N ALA A 77 -0.53 6.89 1.21
CA ALA A 77 -0.20 7.35 2.55
C ALA A 77 1.18 6.85 2.97
N ASP A 78 1.52 5.58 2.66
CA ASP A 78 2.88 5.05 2.84
C ASP A 78 3.89 5.82 1.97
N ALA A 79 3.49 6.26 0.76
CA ALA A 79 4.28 7.17 -0.06
C ALA A 79 4.31 8.63 0.43
N ALA A 80 3.32 9.07 1.23
CA ALA A 80 3.19 10.44 1.74
C ALA A 80 3.73 10.62 3.17
N VAL A 81 4.21 9.54 3.81
CA VAL A 81 5.04 9.63 5.03
C VAL A 81 6.48 10.07 4.70
N ASP A 82 6.84 10.20 3.41
CA ASP A 82 7.92 11.08 3.00
C ASP A 82 7.39 12.54 2.94
N PRO A 83 7.89 13.49 3.75
CA PRO A 83 7.39 14.87 3.86
C PRO A 83 7.58 15.73 2.59
N SER A 84 7.67 15.11 1.41
CA SER A 84 7.96 15.73 0.12
C SER A 84 6.78 15.65 -0.88
N ALA A 85 5.58 15.28 -0.42
CA ALA A 85 4.40 15.14 -1.28
C ALA A 85 3.28 16.14 -0.96
N ALA A 86 3.62 17.41 -0.71
CA ALA A 86 2.64 18.47 -0.81
C ALA A 86 2.43 18.85 -2.29
N SER A 87 1.32 18.36 -2.85
CA SER A 87 0.49 19.03 -3.86
C SER A 87 1.23 19.76 -4.98
N THR A 88 1.30 19.16 -6.18
CA THR A 88 0.95 19.89 -7.41
C THR A 88 0.94 18.99 -8.64
N SER A 89 -0.15 19.12 -9.40
CA SER A 89 -0.27 18.69 -10.77
C SER A 89 0.84 19.32 -11.61
N SER A 90 1.92 18.60 -11.90
CA SER A 90 2.96 19.04 -12.84
C SER A 90 3.58 17.82 -13.53
N ARG A 91 3.71 17.89 -14.85
CA ARG A 91 4.06 16.76 -15.73
C ARG A 91 5.47 16.20 -15.53
N PHE A 92 6.30 16.72 -14.63
CA PHE A 92 7.56 16.13 -14.22
C PHE A 92 7.86 16.60 -12.79
N PRO A 93 7.92 15.70 -11.78
CA PRO A 93 8.22 16.10 -10.42
C PRO A 93 9.68 16.58 -10.36
N LEU A 94 9.88 17.86 -10.04
CA LEU A 94 11.20 18.40 -9.74
C LEU A 94 11.70 17.74 -8.45
N ARG A 95 12.93 17.20 -8.46
CA ARG A 95 13.56 16.59 -7.29
C ARG A 95 14.64 17.53 -6.78
N VAL A 96 14.46 18.04 -5.56
CA VAL A 96 15.49 18.80 -4.85
C VAL A 96 16.43 17.80 -4.19
N ILE A 97 17.73 17.90 -4.47
CA ILE A 97 18.75 17.03 -3.88
C ILE A 97 19.45 17.81 -2.77
N ASP A 98 19.43 17.26 -1.56
CA ASP A 98 20.18 17.80 -0.44
C ASP A 98 21.68 17.51 -0.63
N ALA A 99 22.49 18.55 -0.76
CA ALA A 99 23.94 18.45 -0.95
C ALA A 99 24.67 17.68 0.16
N PHE A 100 24.09 17.57 1.35
CA PHE A 100 24.69 16.88 2.50
C PHE A 100 24.36 15.38 2.55
N VAL A 101 23.41 14.90 1.74
CA VAL A 101 22.92 13.51 1.73
C VAL A 101 23.25 12.81 0.39
N ILE A 102 24.21 13.34 -0.37
CA ILE A 102 24.64 12.77 -1.67
C ILE A 102 25.83 11.82 -1.47
N PRO A 103 25.85 10.64 -2.12
CA PRO A 103 27.01 9.77 -2.18
C PRO A 103 28.26 10.51 -2.71
N ARG A 104 29.38 10.37 -2.01
CA ARG A 104 30.62 11.09 -2.36
C ARG A 104 31.46 10.28 -3.32
N PHE A 105 31.29 10.50 -4.62
CA PHE A 105 32.11 9.83 -5.62
C PHE A 105 33.54 10.37 -5.68
N ARG A 106 34.51 9.48 -5.79
CA ARG A 106 35.91 9.78 -6.07
C ARG A 106 36.26 9.36 -7.50
N TYR A 107 37.06 10.16 -8.18
CA TYR A 107 37.47 9.91 -9.56
C TYR A 107 38.79 9.14 -9.61
N ASP A 108 38.82 8.05 -10.37
CA ASP A 108 40.06 7.36 -10.74
C ASP A 108 40.49 7.78 -12.16
N PRO A 109 41.58 8.56 -12.33
CA PRO A 109 42.05 9.03 -13.63
C PRO A 109 42.69 7.93 -14.49
N ILE A 110 43.08 6.79 -13.88
CA ILE A 110 43.70 5.68 -14.61
C ILE A 110 42.62 4.87 -15.32
N LYS A 111 41.49 4.65 -14.63
CA LYS A 111 40.37 3.88 -15.16
C LYS A 111 39.31 4.74 -15.83
N ASN A 112 39.35 6.07 -15.65
CA ASN A 112 38.31 7.00 -16.06
C ASN A 112 36.93 6.65 -15.48
N VAL A 113 36.88 6.20 -14.22
CA VAL A 113 35.66 5.76 -13.55
C VAL A 113 35.51 6.46 -12.19
N PHE A 114 34.26 6.73 -11.82
CA PHE A 114 33.89 7.22 -10.49
C PHE A 114 33.51 6.04 -9.59
N TYR A 115 34.03 6.02 -8.37
CA TYR A 115 33.70 5.03 -7.35
C TYR A 115 33.09 5.73 -6.13
N GLU A 116 32.15 5.05 -5.48
CA GLU A 116 31.49 5.51 -4.25
C GLU A 116 32.39 5.31 -3.02
#